data_AF-A0A1D6JU00-F1
#
_entry.id   AF-A0A1D6JU00-F1
#
_cell.length_a   1.000
_cell.length_b   1.000
_cell.length_c   1.000
_cell.angle_alpha   90.00
_cell.angle_beta   90.00
_cell.angle_gamma   90.00
#
_symmetry.space_group_name_H-M   'P 1'
#
loop_
_entity.id
_entity.type
_entity.pdbx_description
1 polymer ?
#
loop_
_entity_poly.entity_id
_entity_poly.type
_entity_poly.pdbx_seq_one_letter_code
_entity_poly.pdbx_strand_id
1 'polypeptide(L)'
;MNPVDKSASNKKPRLLYTSAELAAMEVRAMECLRRLLRRSGEALFLLQLICQHNVARLAQTLGNDLCKKFVQLTFHQLVCSEDGDQLAMRLISALMEYYIGPEGRGTVEEISTKLREGCPSYFNESDYKYYLAVECLERASMTNNADERDILARDAFNLLTKIPDSADLSAICKRFENLRFYEAVVRLPLQKAQALDSNADIINGQIDPRHHDTIMLQREQCYRIVMDALCTLKGVGHSRMQSADKSSALATAADPASRSKYIKQIIQLSVQWPDTVFHEHLYRTLIELGLENELLEYGGSDLVSFLQSAGRKHQEEVRAVSSVTPGAAKMHDLGAPISTSQTKYLELLARYYVRKGEHIAAARMLLILAERQCSNSEEAPALDKRYEYLRDAVLQAKSAGIAADLSKNPVDSSTVDLLEGKLVVLRFQIQIKEELELMVARLENIPSSSELPNVPFPRDNILANAETAKAAKDKAKELSLNLKSITQLYNDYAVPFDLWEVCFFLVS
;
A
#
# COMPACT_ATOMS: atom_id res chain seq x y z
N MET A 1 -6.69 -96.93 14.06
CA MET A 1 -7.67 -96.14 13.31
C MET A 1 -8.31 -95.14 14.26
N ASN A 2 -8.01 -93.86 14.06
CA ASN A 2 -8.58 -92.59 14.55
C ASN A 2 -9.48 -92.54 15.80
N PRO A 3 -9.11 -91.73 16.82
CA PRO A 3 -10.06 -91.22 17.79
C PRO A 3 -10.68 -89.88 17.34
N VAL A 4 -12.00 -89.86 17.49
CA VAL A 4 -13.01 -88.79 17.58
C VAL A 4 -12.53 -87.34 17.72
N ASP A 5 -13.21 -86.50 16.94
CA ASP A 5 -13.18 -85.04 16.84
C ASP A 5 -12.97 -84.24 18.14
N LYS A 6 -11.96 -83.37 18.11
CA LYS A 6 -11.84 -82.19 18.98
C LYS A 6 -12.30 -80.95 18.20
N SER A 7 -13.53 -80.52 18.41
CA SER A 7 -14.00 -79.17 18.03
C SER A 7 -14.44 -78.38 19.27
N ALA A 8 -13.51 -78.18 20.20
CA ALA A 8 -13.68 -77.21 21.28
C ALA A 8 -13.29 -75.81 20.78
N SER A 9 -14.33 -75.01 20.54
CA SER A 9 -14.32 -73.55 20.38
C SER A 9 -13.37 -72.87 21.38
N ASN A 10 -12.20 -72.41 20.91
CA ASN A 10 -11.33 -71.50 21.65
C ASN A 10 -11.31 -70.14 20.93
N LYS A 11 -12.39 -69.38 21.08
CA LYS A 11 -12.38 -67.93 20.82
C LYS A 11 -11.59 -67.26 21.95
N LYS A 12 -10.26 -67.27 21.87
CA LYS A 12 -9.43 -66.37 22.68
C LYS A 12 -9.84 -64.93 22.33
N PRO A 13 -10.28 -64.10 23.28
CA PRO A 13 -10.51 -62.70 22.98
C PRO A 13 -9.17 -62.11 22.55
N ARG A 14 -9.10 -61.54 21.34
CA ARG A 14 -7.95 -60.74 20.92
C ARG A 14 -7.81 -59.63 21.96
N LEU A 15 -6.72 -59.63 22.73
CA LEU A 15 -6.37 -58.52 23.58
C LEU A 15 -6.30 -57.28 22.67
N LEU A 16 -7.21 -56.34 22.87
CA LEU A 16 -7.36 -55.14 22.04
C LEU A 16 -6.13 -54.22 22.08
N TYR A 17 -5.23 -54.45 23.04
CA TYR A 17 -3.99 -53.70 23.23
C TYR A 17 -2.85 -54.62 23.64
N THR A 18 -1.66 -54.33 23.14
CA THR A 18 -0.40 -54.96 23.55
C THR A 18 0.04 -54.45 24.92
N SER A 19 0.89 -55.22 25.62
CA SER A 19 1.49 -54.78 26.90
C SER A 19 2.23 -53.45 26.77
N ALA A 20 2.90 -53.22 25.64
CA ALA A 20 3.58 -51.97 25.33
C ALA A 20 2.61 -50.79 25.16
N GLU A 21 1.45 -50.99 24.52
CA GLU A 21 0.41 -49.96 24.38
C GLU A 21 -0.23 -49.61 25.73
N LEU A 22 -0.45 -50.60 26.60
CA LEU A 22 -0.94 -50.39 27.97
C LEU A 22 0.05 -49.56 28.80
N ALA A 23 1.34 -49.93 28.77
CA ALA A 23 2.39 -49.16 29.44
C ALA A 23 2.50 -47.73 28.89
N ALA A 24 2.40 -47.56 27.57
CA ALA A 24 2.40 -46.23 26.95
C ALA A 24 1.16 -45.40 27.35
N MET A 25 -0.02 -46.02 27.49
CA MET A 25 -1.22 -45.35 28.00
C MET A 25 -1.05 -44.92 29.46
N GLU A 26 -0.45 -45.76 30.30
CA GLU A 26 -0.18 -45.43 31.71
C GLU A 26 0.80 -44.26 31.85
N VAL A 27 1.90 -44.26 31.08
CA VAL A 27 2.86 -43.14 31.05
C VAL A 27 2.17 -41.84 30.60
N ARG A 28 1.32 -41.89 29.57
CA ARG A 28 0.54 -40.72 29.13
C ARG A 28 -0.41 -40.24 30.23
N ALA A 29 -1.11 -41.13 30.90
CA ALA A 29 -2.03 -40.78 31.98
C ALA A 29 -1.30 -40.11 33.15
N MET A 30 -0.14 -40.64 33.56
CA MET A 30 0.69 -40.07 34.61
C MET A 30 1.23 -38.68 34.24
N GLU A 31 1.67 -38.48 33.00
CA GLU A 31 2.13 -37.16 32.54
C GLU A 31 0.97 -36.15 32.45
N CYS A 32 -0.22 -36.57 32.02
CA CYS A 32 -1.43 -35.72 32.07
C CYS A 32 -1.77 -35.31 33.50
N LEU A 33 -1.73 -36.24 34.46
CA LEU A 33 -1.97 -35.93 35.87
C LEU A 33 -0.92 -34.96 36.42
N ARG A 34 0.36 -35.17 36.09
CA ARG A 34 1.47 -34.29 36.50
C ARG A 34 1.28 -32.87 35.96
N ARG A 35 0.90 -32.72 34.69
CA ARG A 35 0.60 -31.43 34.07
C ARG A 35 -0.60 -30.76 34.72
N LEU A 36 -1.66 -31.51 34.99
CA LEU A 36 -2.87 -30.98 35.65
C LEU A 36 -2.56 -30.49 37.06
N LEU A 37 -1.82 -31.26 37.86
CA LEU A 37 -1.42 -30.85 39.21
C LEU A 37 -0.54 -29.60 39.18
N ARG A 38 0.41 -29.54 38.25
CA ARG A 38 1.25 -28.36 38.04
C ARG A 38 0.41 -27.14 37.65
N ARG A 39 -0.46 -27.25 36.64
CA ARG A 39 -1.34 -26.16 36.18
C ARG A 39 -2.27 -25.69 37.29
N SER A 40 -2.80 -26.61 38.10
CA SER A 40 -3.63 -26.29 39.26
C SER A 40 -2.86 -25.52 40.33
N GLY A 41 -1.62 -25.93 40.63
CA GLY A 41 -0.75 -25.20 41.56
C GLY A 41 -0.42 -23.79 41.07
N GLU A 42 -0.09 -23.65 39.79
CA GLU A 42 0.20 -22.35 39.15
C GLU A 42 -1.05 -21.44 39.14
N ALA A 43 -2.24 -21.98 38.91
CA ALA A 43 -3.49 -21.22 38.97
C ALA A 43 -3.82 -20.73 40.39
N LEU A 44 -3.61 -21.58 41.41
CA LEU A 44 -3.78 -21.19 42.82
C LEU A 44 -2.78 -20.10 43.22
N PHE A 45 -1.53 -20.21 42.78
CA PHE A 45 -0.53 -19.17 43.00
C PHE A 45 -0.95 -17.84 42.38
N LEU A 46 -1.44 -17.85 41.13
CA LEU A 46 -1.94 -16.65 40.46
C LEU A 46 -3.09 -16.00 41.25
N LEU A 47 -4.08 -16.79 41.67
CA LEU A 47 -5.20 -16.29 42.47
C LEU A 47 -4.74 -15.73 43.82
N GLN A 48 -3.81 -16.42 44.50
CA GLN A 48 -3.23 -15.95 45.76
C GLN A 48 -2.49 -14.62 45.58
N LEU A 49 -1.71 -14.48 44.51
CA LEU A 49 -0.99 -13.26 44.19
C LEU A 49 -1.97 -12.11 43.94
N ILE A 50 -3.01 -12.32 43.14
CA ILE A 50 -4.05 -11.31 42.87
C ILE A 50 -4.73 -10.87 44.17
N CYS A 51 -5.04 -11.79 45.08
CA CYS A 51 -5.63 -11.49 46.38
C CYS A 51 -4.73 -10.63 47.30
N GLN A 52 -3.41 -10.66 47.10
CA GLN A 52 -2.48 -9.77 47.80
C GLN A 52 -2.50 -8.34 47.25
N HIS A 53 -3.06 -8.15 46.05
CA HIS A 53 -3.22 -6.85 45.42
C HIS A 53 -4.67 -6.33 45.59
N ASN A 54 -4.88 -5.05 45.26
CA ASN A 54 -6.19 -4.43 45.42
C ASN A 54 -7.19 -4.93 44.35
N VAL A 55 -7.89 -6.02 44.66
CA VAL A 55 -8.89 -6.67 43.81
C VAL A 55 -9.99 -5.70 43.37
N ALA A 56 -10.39 -4.75 44.23
CA ALA A 56 -11.44 -3.79 43.89
C ALA A 56 -11.04 -2.88 42.73
N ARG A 57 -9.76 -2.49 42.64
CA ARG A 57 -9.26 -1.68 41.53
C ARG A 57 -9.04 -2.51 40.27
N LEU A 58 -8.60 -3.76 40.39
CA LEU A 58 -8.52 -4.68 39.25
C LEU A 58 -9.90 -4.96 38.65
N ALA A 59 -10.94 -5.07 39.48
CA ALA A 59 -12.32 -5.23 39.02
C ALA A 59 -12.80 -4.00 38.23
N GLN A 60 -12.35 -2.79 38.58
CA GLN A 60 -12.68 -1.57 37.83
C GLN A 60 -12.05 -1.56 36.43
N THR A 61 -10.83 -2.08 36.28
CA THR A 61 -10.13 -2.12 34.97
C THR A 61 -10.64 -3.22 34.04
N LEU A 62 -11.09 -4.36 34.58
CA LEU A 62 -11.58 -5.50 33.79
C LEU A 62 -12.97 -5.27 33.16
N GLY A 63 -13.74 -4.31 33.66
CA GLY A 63 -15.09 -4.02 33.16
C GLY A 63 -16.15 -5.05 33.57
N ASN A 64 -17.41 -4.61 33.58
CA ASN A 64 -18.51 -5.35 34.21
C ASN A 64 -18.79 -6.73 33.58
N ASP A 65 -18.57 -6.89 32.27
CA ASP A 65 -18.86 -8.15 31.58
C ASP A 65 -17.80 -9.22 31.85
N LEU A 66 -16.52 -8.85 31.95
CA LEU A 66 -15.47 -9.78 32.37
C LEU A 66 -15.64 -10.14 33.85
N CYS A 67 -16.00 -9.18 34.71
CA CYS A 67 -16.30 -9.47 36.11
C CYS A 67 -17.41 -10.51 36.27
N LYS A 68 -18.50 -10.42 35.48
CA LYS A 68 -19.56 -11.46 35.48
C LYS A 68 -19.02 -12.83 35.07
N LYS A 69 -18.16 -12.89 34.05
CA LYS A 69 -17.51 -14.14 33.62
C LYS A 69 -16.62 -14.72 34.73
N PHE A 70 -15.86 -13.89 35.44
CA PHE A 70 -15.04 -14.33 36.58
C PHE A 70 -15.89 -14.87 37.74
N VAL A 71 -17.03 -14.25 38.05
CA VAL A 71 -17.95 -14.73 39.10
C VAL A 71 -18.54 -16.09 38.76
N GLN A 72 -18.77 -16.37 37.48
CA GLN A 72 -19.31 -17.65 37.00
C GLN A 72 -18.22 -18.71 36.75
N LEU A 73 -16.94 -18.32 36.78
CA LEU A 73 -15.82 -19.19 36.45
C LEU A 73 -15.57 -20.18 37.60
N THR A 74 -15.62 -21.47 37.29
CA THR A 74 -15.21 -22.53 38.22
C THR A 74 -13.69 -22.74 38.17
N PHE A 75 -13.09 -23.25 39.25
CA PHE A 75 -11.66 -23.56 39.26
C PHE A 75 -11.27 -24.58 38.17
N HIS A 76 -12.14 -25.56 37.90
CA HIS A 76 -11.95 -26.50 36.79
C HIS A 76 -11.83 -25.78 35.44
N GLN A 77 -12.72 -24.81 35.17
CA GLN A 77 -12.67 -24.04 33.93
C GLN A 77 -11.43 -23.15 33.85
N LEU A 78 -10.98 -22.54 34.96
CA LEU A 78 -9.75 -21.75 34.99
C LEU A 78 -8.50 -22.57 34.61
N VAL A 79 -8.46 -23.84 35.00
CA VAL A 79 -7.28 -24.72 34.82
C VAL A 79 -7.33 -25.48 33.50
N CYS A 80 -8.51 -25.90 33.05
CA CYS A 80 -8.69 -26.87 31.96
C CYS A 80 -9.40 -26.33 30.72
N SER A 81 -9.78 -25.05 30.68
CA SER A 81 -10.50 -24.45 29.54
C SER A 81 -9.70 -23.33 28.88
N GLU A 82 -9.81 -23.22 27.57
CA GLU A 82 -9.26 -22.10 26.79
C GLU A 82 -9.85 -20.75 27.23
N ASP A 83 -11.12 -20.72 27.61
CA ASP A 83 -11.75 -19.52 28.18
C ASP A 83 -11.09 -19.11 29.51
N GLY A 84 -10.72 -20.10 30.33
CA GLY A 84 -9.99 -19.90 31.57
C GLY A 84 -8.60 -19.30 31.34
N ASP A 85 -7.90 -19.77 30.32
CA ASP A 85 -6.59 -19.25 29.92
C ASP A 85 -6.67 -17.80 29.46
N GLN A 86 -7.65 -17.46 28.61
CA GLN A 86 -7.88 -16.09 28.18
C GLN A 86 -8.21 -15.17 29.37
N LEU A 87 -9.06 -15.62 30.29
CA LEU A 87 -9.41 -14.87 31.49
C LEU A 87 -8.21 -14.69 32.42
N ALA A 88 -7.37 -15.71 32.61
CA ALA A 88 -6.13 -15.62 33.37
C ALA A 88 -5.15 -14.61 32.75
N MET A 89 -4.97 -14.63 31.42
CA MET A 89 -4.15 -13.64 30.70
C MET A 89 -4.69 -12.21 30.88
N ARG A 90 -6.02 -12.03 30.86
CA ARG A 90 -6.65 -10.72 31.12
C ARG A 90 -6.44 -10.23 32.55
N LEU A 91 -6.48 -11.13 33.55
CA LEU A 91 -6.14 -10.80 34.94
C LEU A 91 -4.70 -10.33 35.07
N ILE A 92 -3.75 -11.06 34.45
CA ILE A 92 -2.34 -10.68 34.45
C ILE A 92 -2.16 -9.34 33.75
N SER A 93 -2.84 -9.12 32.62
CA SER A 93 -2.80 -7.83 31.90
C SER A 93 -3.28 -6.67 32.77
N ALA A 94 -4.42 -6.82 33.45
CA ALA A 94 -4.97 -5.81 34.36
C ALA A 94 -4.06 -5.55 35.57
N LEU A 95 -3.41 -6.60 36.09
CA LEU A 95 -2.41 -6.49 37.16
C LEU A 95 -1.19 -5.70 36.68
N MET A 96 -0.66 -6.01 35.50
CA MET A 96 0.48 -5.30 34.92
C MET A 96 0.16 -3.85 34.59
N GLU A 97 -1.01 -3.56 33.99
CA GLU A 97 -1.47 -2.19 33.73
C GLU A 97 -1.55 -1.36 35.01
N TYR A 98 -1.99 -1.96 36.12
CA TYR A 98 -1.98 -1.28 37.41
C TYR A 98 -0.55 -0.93 37.88
N TYR A 99 0.41 -1.85 37.69
CA TYR A 99 1.81 -1.61 38.07
C TYR A 99 2.53 -0.62 37.15
N ILE A 100 2.20 -0.60 35.87
CA ILE A 100 2.78 0.30 34.86
C ILE A 100 2.19 1.71 34.97
N GLY A 101 0.93 1.83 35.40
CA GLY A 101 0.24 3.11 35.49
C GLY A 101 0.87 4.12 36.48
N PRO A 102 0.49 5.41 36.38
CA PRO A 102 1.09 6.50 37.17
C PRO A 102 0.88 6.34 38.69
N GLU A 103 -0.07 5.52 39.12
CA GLU A 103 -0.38 5.23 40.52
C GLU A 103 0.29 3.94 41.05
N GLY A 104 1.15 3.31 40.25
CA GLY A 104 1.84 2.07 40.60
C GLY A 104 2.71 2.22 41.85
N ARG A 105 2.56 1.30 42.82
CA ARG A 105 3.48 1.13 43.95
C ARG A 105 4.34 -0.11 43.70
N GLY A 106 5.51 0.05 43.09
CA GLY A 106 6.51 -1.01 42.93
C GLY A 106 7.14 -1.05 41.53
N THR A 107 8.15 -1.91 41.35
CA THR A 107 8.78 -2.16 40.05
C THR A 107 8.09 -3.30 39.32
N VAL A 108 7.89 -3.19 37.99
CA VAL A 108 7.30 -4.27 37.16
C VAL A 108 8.17 -5.53 37.22
N GLU A 109 9.46 -5.37 37.46
CA GLU A 109 10.42 -6.46 37.63
C GLU A 109 10.11 -7.35 38.84
N GLU A 110 9.72 -6.78 39.98
CA GLU A 110 9.36 -7.55 41.19
C GLU A 110 8.10 -8.40 41.00
N ILE A 111 7.07 -7.88 40.32
CA ILE A 111 5.85 -8.67 40.06
C ILE A 111 6.08 -9.69 38.95
N SER A 112 6.86 -9.34 37.93
CA SER A 112 7.19 -10.24 36.82
C SER A 112 8.04 -11.42 37.26
N THR A 113 9.01 -11.21 38.16
CA THR A 113 9.82 -12.30 38.75
C THR A 113 8.93 -13.29 39.51
N LYS A 114 8.02 -12.80 40.36
CA LYS A 114 7.05 -13.65 41.07
C LYS A 114 6.15 -14.43 40.12
N LEU A 115 5.65 -13.80 39.05
CA LEU A 115 4.79 -14.46 38.06
C LEU A 115 5.54 -15.53 37.25
N ARG A 116 6.80 -15.27 36.84
CA ARG A 116 7.61 -16.26 36.13
C ARG A 116 7.96 -17.48 37.00
N GLU A 117 8.24 -17.26 38.28
CA GLU A 117 8.59 -18.34 39.20
C GLU A 117 7.36 -19.16 39.63
N GLY A 118 6.23 -18.50 39.90
CA GLY A 118 5.06 -19.15 40.46
C GLY A 118 4.02 -19.64 39.45
N CYS A 119 3.93 -19.04 38.26
CA CYS A 119 2.97 -19.45 37.21
C CYS A 119 3.52 -19.33 35.77
N PRO A 120 4.64 -20.00 35.44
CA PRO A 120 5.31 -19.89 34.13
C PRO A 120 4.44 -20.31 32.94
N SER A 121 3.43 -21.16 33.15
CA SER A 121 2.53 -21.56 32.06
C SER A 121 1.45 -20.50 31.77
N TYR A 122 1.23 -19.53 32.67
CA TYR A 122 0.33 -18.39 32.45
C TYR A 122 1.10 -17.10 32.10
N PHE A 123 2.36 -16.99 32.53
CA PHE A 123 3.23 -15.85 32.27
C PHE A 123 4.62 -16.32 31.84
N ASN A 124 4.90 -16.19 30.54
CA ASN A 124 6.11 -16.71 29.93
C ASN A 124 7.20 -15.60 29.76
N GLU A 125 8.36 -15.99 29.26
CA GLU A 125 9.49 -15.07 29.03
C GLU A 125 9.18 -14.00 27.96
N SER A 126 8.31 -14.29 26.98
CA SER A 126 7.87 -13.29 26.01
C SER A 126 6.92 -12.25 26.62
N ASP A 127 6.02 -12.67 27.51
CA ASP A 127 5.12 -11.77 28.23
C ASP A 127 5.92 -10.83 29.12
N TYR A 128 6.97 -11.35 29.79
CA TYR A 128 7.87 -10.52 30.57
C TYR A 128 8.51 -9.40 29.75
N LYS A 129 9.12 -9.74 28.61
CA LYS A 129 9.75 -8.76 27.72
C LYS A 129 8.73 -7.76 27.17
N TYR A 130 7.50 -8.21 26.89
CA TYR A 130 6.41 -7.37 26.44
C TYR A 130 6.04 -6.31 27.50
N TYR A 131 5.75 -6.72 28.73
CA TYR A 131 5.36 -5.77 29.77
C TYR A 131 6.49 -4.84 30.20
N LEU A 132 7.74 -5.32 30.18
CA LEU A 132 8.90 -4.48 30.40
C LEU A 132 9.03 -3.41 29.30
N ALA A 133 8.79 -3.77 28.03
CA ALA A 133 8.78 -2.79 26.95
C ALA A 133 7.63 -1.77 27.09
N VAL A 134 6.44 -2.22 27.50
CA VAL A 134 5.30 -1.32 27.74
C VAL A 134 5.59 -0.36 28.90
N GLU A 135 6.25 -0.81 29.97
CA GLU A 135 6.72 0.07 31.05
C GLU A 135 7.69 1.14 30.52
N CYS A 136 8.69 0.74 29.72
CA CYS A 136 9.62 1.68 29.10
C CYS A 136 8.89 2.73 28.24
N LEU A 137 7.88 2.32 27.46
CA LEU A 137 7.07 3.23 26.65
C LEU A 137 6.22 4.19 27.48
N GLU A 138 5.62 3.69 28.56
CA GLU A 138 4.81 4.52 29.46
C GLU A 138 5.69 5.58 30.15
N ARG A 139 6.85 5.16 30.66
CA ARG A 139 7.86 6.06 31.24
C ARG A 139 8.34 7.08 30.22
N ALA A 140 8.62 6.68 28.98
CA ALA A 140 9.03 7.59 27.91
C ALA A 140 7.96 8.65 27.62
N SER A 141 6.68 8.31 27.74
CA SER A 141 5.58 9.25 27.52
C SER A 141 5.44 10.30 28.63
N MET A 142 5.82 9.97 29.87
CA MET A 142 5.76 10.87 31.03
C MET A 142 7.03 11.73 31.18
N THR A 143 8.15 11.28 30.62
CA THR A 143 9.43 12.00 30.70
C THR A 143 9.44 13.24 29.82
N ASN A 144 9.86 14.38 30.37
CA ASN A 144 10.00 15.65 29.65
C ASN A 144 11.34 15.77 28.89
N ASN A 145 12.38 15.08 29.36
CA ASN A 145 13.70 15.07 28.74
C ASN A 145 13.70 14.27 27.42
N ALA A 146 14.15 14.91 26.33
CA ALA A 146 14.17 14.28 25.01
C ALA A 146 15.17 13.13 24.91
N ASP A 147 16.34 13.24 25.54
CA ASP A 147 17.39 12.22 25.46
C ASP A 147 16.99 10.96 26.23
N GLU A 148 16.45 11.14 27.44
CA GLU A 148 15.95 10.03 28.26
C GLU A 148 14.74 9.35 27.60
N ARG A 149 13.85 10.11 26.96
CA ARG A 149 12.74 9.57 26.16
C ARG A 149 13.25 8.69 25.02
N ASP A 150 14.29 9.12 24.31
CA ASP A 150 14.88 8.35 23.21
C ASP A 150 15.56 7.07 23.70
N ILE A 151 16.27 7.12 24.84
CA ILE A 151 16.87 5.93 25.48
C ILE A 151 15.78 4.91 25.85
N LEU A 152 14.72 5.35 26.54
CA LEU A 152 13.61 4.47 26.94
C LEU A 152 12.87 3.88 25.73
N ALA A 153 12.66 4.67 24.67
CA ALA A 153 12.06 4.17 23.43
C ALA A 153 12.94 3.12 22.73
N ARG A 154 14.27 3.32 22.71
CA ARG A 154 15.22 2.33 22.17
C ARG A 154 15.25 1.05 23.00
N ASP A 155 15.21 1.15 24.32
CA ASP A 155 15.16 -0.02 25.19
C ASP A 155 13.88 -0.83 24.96
N ALA A 156 12.72 -0.16 24.87
CA ALA A 156 11.46 -0.80 24.49
C ALA A 156 11.54 -1.49 23.12
N PHE A 157 12.14 -0.83 22.13
CA PHE A 157 12.34 -1.39 20.79
C PHE A 157 13.23 -2.66 20.83
N ASN A 158 14.34 -2.62 21.57
CA ASN A 158 15.26 -3.76 21.73
C ASN A 158 14.63 -4.97 22.43
N LEU A 159 13.64 -4.73 23.30
CA LEU A 159 12.88 -5.80 23.94
C LEU A 159 11.87 -6.41 22.96
N LEU A 160 11.14 -5.57 22.22
CA LEU A 160 10.09 -6.00 21.29
C LEU A 160 10.63 -6.73 20.06
N THR A 161 11.81 -6.36 19.56
CA THR A 161 12.47 -7.07 18.45
C THR A 161 12.79 -8.53 18.76
N LYS A 162 12.87 -8.91 20.05
CA LYS A 162 13.08 -10.30 20.50
C LYS A 162 11.78 -11.11 20.55
N ILE A 163 10.62 -10.47 20.38
CA ILE A 163 9.28 -11.09 20.52
C ILE A 163 8.30 -10.61 19.42
N PRO A 164 8.60 -10.81 18.13
CA PRO A 164 7.76 -10.31 17.05
C PRO A 164 6.36 -10.96 16.99
N ASP A 165 6.22 -12.21 17.44
CA ASP A 165 4.99 -12.99 17.28
C ASP A 165 3.94 -12.72 18.36
N SER A 166 4.36 -12.44 19.60
CA SER A 166 3.46 -12.35 20.76
C SER A 166 2.82 -10.98 20.95
N ALA A 167 3.31 -9.95 20.28
CA ALA A 167 2.90 -8.56 20.51
C ALA A 167 1.81 -8.08 19.52
N ASP A 168 0.82 -7.34 20.04
CA ASP A 168 -0.08 -6.53 19.21
C ASP A 168 0.67 -5.29 18.69
N LEU A 169 1.25 -5.44 17.50
CA LEU A 169 2.03 -4.39 16.87
C LEU A 169 1.23 -3.13 16.57
N SER A 170 -0.10 -3.21 16.39
CA SER A 170 -0.89 -2.01 16.06
C SER A 170 -0.96 -1.04 17.25
N ALA A 171 -1.25 -1.56 18.43
CA ALA A 171 -1.30 -0.75 19.65
C ALA A 171 0.09 -0.20 20.03
N ILE A 172 1.13 -1.02 19.90
CA ILE A 172 2.51 -0.64 20.22
C ILE A 172 3.04 0.41 19.25
N CYS A 173 2.84 0.24 17.94
CA CYS A 173 3.31 1.20 16.94
C CYS A 173 2.66 2.57 17.13
N LYS A 174 1.38 2.62 17.52
CA LYS A 174 0.73 3.89 17.91
C LYS A 174 1.40 4.58 19.09
N ARG A 175 1.87 3.81 20.09
CA ARG A 175 2.65 4.38 21.21
C ARG A 175 3.98 4.95 20.70
N PHE A 176 4.69 4.24 19.83
CA PHE A 176 5.92 4.76 19.21
C PHE A 176 5.69 5.98 18.31
N GLU A 177 4.57 6.03 17.56
CA GLU A 177 4.17 7.20 16.77
C GLU A 177 3.96 8.44 17.65
N ASN A 178 3.30 8.28 18.80
CA ASN A 178 3.13 9.36 19.79
C ASN A 178 4.47 9.85 20.34
N LEU A 179 5.44 8.95 20.51
CA LEU A 179 6.82 9.27 20.91
C LEU A 179 7.69 9.79 19.75
N ARG A 180 7.16 9.86 18.52
CA ARG A 180 7.89 10.23 17.28
C ARG A 180 9.07 9.31 16.94
N PHE A 181 9.06 8.08 17.45
CA PHE A 181 10.10 7.09 17.21
C PHE A 181 9.72 6.18 16.03
N TYR A 182 9.75 6.74 14.81
CA TYR A 182 9.29 6.06 13.59
C TYR A 182 10.17 4.89 13.12
N GLU A 183 11.37 4.76 13.68
CA GLU A 183 12.24 3.62 13.41
C GLU A 183 11.62 2.29 13.86
N ALA A 184 11.00 2.26 15.05
CA ALA A 184 10.27 1.10 15.53
C ALA A 184 9.02 0.80 14.69
N VAL A 185 8.31 1.86 14.27
CA VAL A 185 7.07 1.77 13.48
C VAL A 185 7.32 1.09 12.13
N VAL A 186 8.51 1.28 11.54
CA VAL A 186 8.91 0.61 10.30
C VAL A 186 9.48 -0.78 10.57
N ARG A 187 10.44 -0.90 11.49
CA ARG A 187 11.20 -2.15 11.64
C ARG A 187 10.42 -3.27 12.30
N LEU A 188 9.58 -3.00 13.32
CA LEU A 188 8.84 -4.08 14.01
C LEU A 188 7.85 -4.79 13.08
N PRO A 189 6.98 -4.08 12.31
CA PRO A 189 6.07 -4.75 11.40
C PRO A 189 6.78 -5.48 10.26
N LEU A 190 7.86 -4.91 9.71
CA LEU A 190 8.61 -5.56 8.63
C LEU A 190 9.38 -6.80 9.10
N GLN A 191 9.95 -6.76 10.31
CA GLN A 191 10.57 -7.93 10.91
C GLN A 191 9.54 -9.05 11.16
N LYS A 192 8.33 -8.70 11.62
CA LYS A 192 7.23 -9.68 11.74
C LYS A 192 6.81 -10.24 10.40
N ALA A 193 6.65 -9.38 9.38
CA ALA A 193 6.32 -9.82 8.02
C ALA A 193 7.37 -10.79 7.45
N GLN A 194 8.65 -10.57 7.74
CA GLN A 194 9.74 -11.48 7.36
C GLN A 194 9.71 -12.79 8.16
N ALA A 195 9.42 -12.74 9.47
CA ALA A 195 9.33 -13.95 10.29
C ALA A 195 8.20 -14.89 9.83
N LEU A 196 7.08 -14.31 9.37
CA LEU A 196 5.94 -15.05 8.82
C LEU A 196 6.29 -15.82 7.53
N ASP A 197 7.32 -15.39 6.80
CA ASP A 197 7.82 -16.03 5.57
C ASP A 197 9.34 -16.20 5.64
N SER A 198 9.79 -17.01 6.61
CA SER A 198 11.23 -17.19 6.92
C SER A 198 12.07 -17.73 5.75
N ASN A 199 11.45 -18.42 4.78
CA ASN A 199 12.15 -18.93 3.59
C ASN A 199 12.07 -17.97 2.38
N ALA A 200 11.39 -16.82 2.54
CA ALA A 200 11.06 -15.92 1.44
C ALA A 200 10.33 -16.63 0.28
N ASP A 201 9.53 -17.66 0.60
CA ASP A 201 8.90 -18.52 -0.40
C ASP A 201 7.93 -17.69 -1.25
N ILE A 202 7.31 -16.64 -0.69
CA ILE A 202 6.48 -15.67 -1.43
C ILE A 202 7.32 -14.97 -2.49
N ILE A 203 8.46 -14.43 -2.05
CA ILE A 203 9.31 -13.57 -2.88
C ILE A 203 9.91 -14.42 -4.02
N ASN A 204 10.19 -15.69 -3.73
CA ASN A 204 10.73 -16.66 -4.67
C ASN A 204 9.64 -17.36 -5.52
N GLY A 205 8.35 -17.11 -5.26
CA GLY A 205 7.22 -17.74 -5.97
C GLY A 205 7.10 -19.25 -5.77
N GLN A 206 7.62 -19.78 -4.66
CA GLN A 206 7.70 -21.23 -4.36
C GLN A 206 6.63 -21.72 -3.39
N ILE A 207 5.66 -20.87 -3.02
CA ILE A 207 4.59 -21.23 -2.06
C ILE A 207 3.49 -22.07 -2.69
N ASP A 208 3.04 -23.07 -1.93
CA ASP A 208 1.81 -23.80 -2.19
C ASP A 208 0.61 -22.82 -2.21
N PRO A 209 -0.15 -22.73 -3.32
CA PRO A 209 -1.27 -21.79 -3.48
C PRO A 209 -2.27 -21.75 -2.33
N ARG A 210 -2.39 -22.85 -1.55
CA ARG A 210 -3.33 -22.95 -0.41
C ARG A 210 -2.96 -22.08 0.79
N HIS A 211 -1.68 -21.84 1.02
CA HIS A 211 -1.20 -21.05 2.17
C HIS A 211 -0.77 -19.64 1.77
N HIS A 212 -0.57 -19.41 0.46
CA HIS A 212 -0.18 -18.12 -0.12
C HIS A 212 -1.06 -16.97 0.38
N ASP A 213 -2.38 -17.10 0.23
CA ASP A 213 -3.32 -16.01 0.53
C ASP A 213 -3.38 -15.67 2.03
N THR A 214 -3.19 -16.67 2.90
CA THR A 214 -3.22 -16.44 4.36
C THR A 214 -1.96 -15.72 4.83
N ILE A 215 -0.78 -16.13 4.36
CA ILE A 215 0.50 -15.49 4.70
C ILE A 215 0.54 -14.09 4.08
N MET A 216 0.04 -13.93 2.85
CA MET A 216 -0.13 -12.63 2.20
C MET A 216 -0.95 -11.66 3.03
N LEU A 217 -2.12 -12.08 3.47
CA LEU A 217 -3.01 -11.24 4.27
C LEU A 217 -2.35 -10.81 5.58
N GLN A 218 -1.60 -11.71 6.23
CA GLN A 218 -0.86 -11.38 7.45
C GLN A 218 0.29 -10.40 7.21
N ARG A 219 1.01 -10.53 6.08
CA ARG A 219 2.04 -9.55 5.68
C ARG A 219 1.44 -8.19 5.36
N GLU A 220 0.31 -8.16 4.63
CA GLU A 220 -0.41 -6.93 4.32
C GLU A 220 -0.87 -6.20 5.59
N GLN A 221 -1.35 -6.93 6.61
CA GLN A 221 -1.66 -6.37 7.92
C GLN A 221 -0.46 -5.70 8.59
N CYS A 222 0.75 -6.26 8.43
CA CYS A 222 1.98 -5.64 8.92
C CYS A 222 2.32 -4.37 8.14
N TYR A 223 2.23 -4.40 6.81
CA TYR A 223 2.52 -3.24 5.96
C TYR A 223 1.58 -2.08 6.23
N ARG A 224 0.30 -2.38 6.47
CA ARG A 224 -0.71 -1.37 6.76
C ARG A 224 -0.34 -0.47 7.94
N ILE A 225 0.34 -1.01 8.96
CA ILE A 225 0.81 -0.21 10.11
C ILE A 225 1.76 0.92 9.64
N VAL A 226 2.68 0.62 8.72
CA VAL A 226 3.60 1.61 8.15
C VAL A 226 2.86 2.62 7.27
N MET A 227 1.90 2.15 6.47
CA MET A 227 1.10 3.01 5.60
C MET A 227 0.21 3.96 6.40
N ASP A 228 -0.43 3.47 7.47
CA ASP A 228 -1.26 4.26 8.37
C ASP A 228 -0.44 5.37 9.05
N ALA A 229 0.81 5.09 9.42
CA ALA A 229 1.74 6.08 9.97
C ALA A 229 2.07 7.18 8.95
N LEU A 230 2.29 6.82 7.67
CA LEU A 230 2.49 7.78 6.57
C LEU A 230 1.23 8.64 6.31
N CYS A 231 0.04 8.02 6.31
CA CYS A 231 -1.24 8.71 6.19
C CYS A 231 -1.45 9.71 7.33
N THR A 232 -1.12 9.31 8.56
CA THR A 232 -1.22 10.15 9.76
C THR A 232 -0.27 11.35 9.69
N LEU A 233 0.98 11.14 9.25
CA LEU A 233 1.96 12.21 9.05
C LEU A 233 1.58 13.19 7.95
N LYS A 234 0.98 12.70 6.85
CA LYS A 234 0.50 13.57 5.75
C LYS A 234 -0.75 14.35 6.12
N GLY A 235 -1.51 13.91 7.13
CA GLY A 235 -2.75 14.54 7.58
C GLY A 235 -3.99 14.05 6.82
N VAL A 236 -3.95 12.85 6.23
CA VAL A 236 -5.07 12.26 5.47
C VAL A 236 -6.11 11.58 6.38
N GLY A 237 -5.91 11.56 7.70
CA GLY A 237 -6.91 11.17 8.69
C GLY A 237 -7.65 12.38 9.27
N HIS A 238 -8.99 12.34 9.25
CA HIS A 238 -10.01 13.28 9.77
C HIS A 238 -10.82 14.13 8.76
N SER A 239 -11.08 13.65 7.53
CA SER A 239 -12.14 14.24 6.66
C SER A 239 -13.20 13.25 6.17
N ARG A 240 -13.50 12.20 6.93
CA ARG A 240 -14.73 11.40 6.74
C ARG A 240 -15.23 10.93 8.09
N MET A 241 -16.31 11.57 8.55
CA MET A 241 -17.11 11.23 9.74
C MET A 241 -16.36 11.17 11.08
N GLN A 242 -16.31 12.32 11.77
CA GLN A 242 -16.69 12.41 13.18
C GLN A 242 -16.87 13.87 13.59
N SER A 243 -18.14 14.23 13.76
CA SER A 243 -18.57 15.39 14.52
C SER A 243 -18.22 15.19 15.99
N ALA A 244 -17.64 16.24 16.59
CA ALA A 244 -17.59 16.51 18.03
C ALA A 244 -16.83 15.50 18.92
N ASP A 245 -15.50 15.66 18.98
CA ASP A 245 -14.79 15.66 20.27
C ASP A 245 -13.49 16.48 20.18
N LYS A 246 -13.46 17.61 20.90
CA LYS A 246 -12.36 18.60 20.86
C LYS A 246 -11.16 18.22 21.76
N SER A 247 -11.01 16.97 22.15
CA SER A 247 -9.95 16.50 23.05
C SER A 247 -8.74 15.86 22.36
N SER A 248 -8.85 15.48 21.08
CA SER A 248 -7.74 14.86 20.31
C SER A 248 -6.97 15.85 19.42
N ALA A 249 -7.34 17.14 19.44
CA ALA A 249 -6.75 18.16 18.56
C ALA A 249 -5.39 18.73 19.04
N LEU A 250 -4.93 18.39 20.25
CA LEU A 250 -3.69 18.93 20.81
C LEU A 250 -2.42 18.07 20.54
N ALA A 251 -2.54 16.82 20.08
CA ALA A 251 -1.38 15.92 19.94
C ALA A 251 -0.65 16.01 18.58
N THR A 252 -1.19 16.75 17.60
CA THR A 252 -0.70 16.75 16.21
C THR A 252 0.03 18.03 15.78
N ALA A 253 0.42 18.92 16.67
CA ALA A 253 1.16 20.14 16.32
C ALA A 253 2.68 19.91 16.13
N ALA A 254 3.09 18.88 15.37
CA ALA A 254 4.44 18.87 14.80
C ALA A 254 4.50 19.96 13.71
N ASP A 255 5.59 20.71 13.62
CA ASP A 255 5.79 21.67 12.54
C ASP A 255 5.88 20.94 11.18
N PRO A 256 5.50 21.60 10.07
CA PRO A 256 5.52 20.95 8.75
C PRO A 256 6.91 20.45 8.34
N ALA A 257 8.00 21.08 8.82
CA ALA A 257 9.35 20.64 8.50
C ALA A 257 9.72 19.33 9.22
N SER A 258 9.36 19.19 10.50
CA SER A 258 9.51 17.94 11.24
C SER A 258 8.68 16.81 10.65
N ARG A 259 7.44 17.08 10.20
CA ARG A 259 6.63 16.06 9.50
C ARG A 259 7.32 15.56 8.23
N SER A 260 7.84 16.47 7.41
CA SER A 260 8.61 16.11 6.22
C SER A 260 9.86 15.30 6.57
N LYS A 261 10.58 15.66 7.64
CA LYS A 261 11.73 14.87 8.14
C LYS A 261 11.34 13.44 8.49
N TYR A 262 10.23 13.23 9.21
CA TYR A 262 9.78 11.89 9.57
C TYR A 262 9.29 11.07 8.38
N ILE A 263 8.59 11.68 7.42
CA ILE A 263 8.20 11.01 6.17
C ILE A 263 9.45 10.51 5.43
N LYS A 264 10.48 11.37 5.28
CA LYS A 264 11.75 10.98 4.65
C LYS A 264 12.43 9.85 5.41
N GLN A 265 12.46 9.90 6.73
CA GLN A 265 13.03 8.84 7.58
C GLN A 265 12.30 7.51 7.36
N ILE A 266 10.97 7.50 7.34
CA ILE A 266 10.18 6.28 7.09
C ILE A 266 10.52 5.70 5.72
N ILE A 267 10.55 6.52 4.67
CA ILE A 267 10.84 6.05 3.30
C ILE A 267 12.25 5.46 3.23
N GLN A 268 13.25 6.16 3.78
CA GLN A 268 14.64 5.69 3.79
C GLN A 268 14.81 4.36 4.54
N LEU A 269 14.17 4.21 5.70
CA LEU A 269 14.20 2.96 6.44
C LEU A 269 13.45 1.84 5.72
N SER A 270 12.33 2.17 5.07
CA SER A 270 11.49 1.21 4.34
C SER A 270 12.23 0.61 3.15
N VAL A 271 12.89 1.45 2.34
CA VAL A 271 13.60 1.05 1.12
C VAL A 271 14.84 0.18 1.40
N GLN A 272 15.39 0.22 2.61
CA GLN A 272 16.49 -0.64 3.02
C GLN A 272 16.06 -2.10 3.24
N TRP A 273 14.76 -2.37 3.36
CA TRP A 273 14.27 -3.73 3.55
C TRP A 273 14.20 -4.48 2.22
N PRO A 274 14.72 -5.72 2.13
CA PRO A 274 14.75 -6.49 0.89
C PRO A 274 13.40 -7.16 0.61
N ASP A 275 12.31 -6.38 0.57
CA ASP A 275 10.94 -6.88 0.37
C ASP A 275 10.25 -6.13 -0.78
N THR A 276 10.27 -6.73 -1.97
CA THR A 276 9.69 -6.15 -3.18
C THR A 276 8.17 -6.01 -3.12
N VAL A 277 7.49 -6.93 -2.43
CA VAL A 277 6.03 -6.88 -2.25
C VAL A 277 5.68 -5.70 -1.36
N PHE A 278 6.42 -5.49 -0.28
CA PHE A 278 6.25 -4.30 0.56
C PHE A 278 6.51 -3.01 -0.22
N HIS A 279 7.58 -2.94 -1.01
CA HIS A 279 7.91 -1.77 -1.82
C HIS A 279 6.80 -1.44 -2.82
N GLU A 280 6.16 -2.43 -3.44
CA GLU A 280 5.00 -2.21 -4.31
C GLU A 280 3.86 -1.49 -3.57
N HIS A 281 3.53 -1.93 -2.36
CA HIS A 281 2.50 -1.29 -1.52
C HIS A 281 2.93 0.11 -1.07
N LEU A 282 4.21 0.28 -0.71
CA LEU A 282 4.78 1.57 -0.31
C LEU A 282 4.69 2.59 -1.45
N TYR A 283 5.15 2.23 -2.64
CA TYR A 283 5.16 3.12 -3.79
C TYR A 283 3.76 3.53 -4.21
N ARG A 284 2.79 2.59 -4.22
CA ARG A 284 1.37 2.93 -4.45
C ARG A 284 0.87 3.94 -3.42
N THR A 285 1.08 3.68 -2.14
CA THR A 285 0.65 4.56 -1.05
C THR A 285 1.28 5.95 -1.18
N LEU A 286 2.57 6.06 -1.49
CA LEU A 286 3.24 7.35 -1.67
C LEU A 286 2.68 8.14 -2.87
N ILE A 287 2.33 7.46 -3.96
CA ILE A 287 1.71 8.07 -5.14
C ILE A 287 0.29 8.55 -4.85
N GLU A 288 -0.48 7.79 -4.08
CA GLU A 288 -1.84 8.15 -3.63
C GLU A 288 -1.81 9.34 -2.67
N LEU A 289 -0.84 9.39 -1.76
CA LEU A 289 -0.61 10.50 -0.83
C LEU A 289 0.01 11.75 -1.48
N GLY A 290 0.37 11.68 -2.77
CA GLY A 290 1.04 12.78 -3.49
C GLY A 290 2.44 13.09 -2.98
N LEU A 291 3.15 12.11 -2.41
CA LEU A 291 4.54 12.19 -1.93
C LEU A 291 5.53 11.78 -3.04
N GLU A 292 5.26 12.26 -4.25
CA GLU A 292 5.98 11.88 -5.47
C GLU A 292 7.42 12.39 -5.47
N ASN A 293 7.66 13.58 -4.90
CA ASN A 293 9.00 14.15 -4.86
C ASN A 293 9.94 13.35 -3.96
N GLU A 294 9.44 12.94 -2.79
CA GLU A 294 10.13 12.10 -1.82
C GLU A 294 10.34 10.69 -2.38
N LEU A 295 9.34 10.12 -3.06
CA LEU A 295 9.47 8.83 -3.75
C LEU A 295 10.59 8.85 -4.79
N LEU A 296 10.65 9.90 -5.61
CA LEU A 296 11.67 10.05 -6.65
C LEU A 296 13.07 10.34 -6.10
N GLU A 297 13.19 10.85 -4.88
CA GLU A 297 14.47 11.15 -4.23
C GLU A 297 15.01 9.94 -3.45
N TYR A 298 14.14 9.24 -2.71
CA TYR A 298 14.52 8.18 -1.76
C TYR A 298 14.07 6.77 -2.14
N GLY A 299 13.43 6.59 -3.30
CA GLY A 299 12.96 5.28 -3.77
C GLY A 299 14.08 4.26 -3.98
N GLY A 300 13.73 2.98 -3.85
CA GLY A 300 14.65 1.85 -3.99
C GLY A 300 15.09 1.58 -5.42
N SER A 301 16.01 0.62 -5.56
CA SER A 301 16.50 0.15 -6.87
C SER A 301 15.41 -0.49 -7.73
N ASP A 302 14.34 -0.96 -7.11
CA ASP A 302 13.16 -1.57 -7.71
C ASP A 302 12.06 -0.57 -8.10
N LEU A 303 12.23 0.72 -7.83
CA LEU A 303 11.26 1.75 -8.23
C LEU A 303 11.02 1.76 -9.74
N VAL A 304 12.09 1.62 -10.53
CA VAL A 304 11.99 1.65 -12.00
C VAL A 304 11.21 0.45 -12.54
N SER A 305 11.49 -0.75 -12.02
CA SER A 305 10.77 -1.96 -12.43
C SER A 305 9.30 -1.90 -12.02
N PHE A 306 9.01 -1.38 -10.83
CA PHE A 306 7.64 -1.11 -10.39
C PHE A 306 6.93 -0.15 -11.35
N LEU A 307 7.47 1.05 -11.59
CA LEU A 307 6.83 2.05 -12.46
C LEU A 307 6.62 1.55 -13.89
N GLN A 308 7.60 0.81 -14.45
CA GLN A 308 7.47 0.19 -15.76
C GLN A 308 6.39 -0.89 -15.80
N SER A 309 6.28 -1.72 -14.77
CA SER A 309 5.27 -2.77 -14.70
C SER A 309 3.87 -2.20 -14.46
N ALA A 310 3.72 -1.23 -13.57
CA ALA A 310 2.47 -0.53 -13.28
C ALA A 310 1.97 0.27 -14.50
N GLY A 311 2.90 0.84 -15.28
CA GLY A 311 2.58 1.48 -16.55
C GLY A 311 2.07 0.50 -17.63
N ARG A 312 2.41 -0.79 -17.56
CA ARG A 312 2.01 -1.83 -18.54
C ARG A 312 0.78 -2.65 -18.13
N LYS A 313 0.56 -2.92 -16.84
CA LYS A 313 -0.19 -4.11 -16.37
C LYS A 313 -1.73 -4.09 -16.37
N HIS A 314 -2.45 -3.03 -16.73
CA HIS A 314 -3.93 -3.11 -16.73
C HIS A 314 -4.56 -3.85 -17.94
N GLN A 315 -3.76 -4.45 -18.83
CA GLN A 315 -4.25 -5.27 -19.94
C GLN A 315 -4.31 -6.78 -19.68
N GLU A 316 -3.66 -7.31 -18.64
CA GLU A 316 -3.59 -8.77 -18.43
C GLU A 316 -4.82 -9.34 -17.71
N GLU A 317 -5.49 -8.61 -16.82
CA GLU A 317 -6.68 -9.11 -16.10
C GLU A 317 -7.95 -9.19 -16.97
N VAL A 318 -8.03 -8.49 -18.11
CA VAL A 318 -9.20 -8.56 -19.02
C VAL A 318 -9.00 -9.57 -20.17
N ARG A 319 -7.76 -10.01 -20.44
CA ARG A 319 -7.45 -11.01 -21.50
C ARG A 319 -7.31 -12.45 -21.01
N ALA A 320 -7.45 -12.71 -19.71
CA ALA A 320 -7.34 -14.06 -19.13
C ALA A 320 -8.44 -15.06 -19.54
N VAL A 321 -9.21 -14.79 -20.61
CA VAL A 321 -10.16 -15.75 -21.21
C VAL A 321 -9.78 -16.15 -22.65
N SER A 322 -8.63 -15.74 -23.20
CA SER A 322 -8.23 -16.26 -24.53
C SER A 322 -6.74 -16.50 -24.73
N SER A 323 -6.44 -17.80 -24.77
CA SER A 323 -5.38 -18.50 -25.49
C SER A 323 -3.91 -18.33 -25.09
N VAL A 324 -3.37 -19.49 -24.72
CA VAL A 324 -1.99 -19.94 -24.55
C VAL A 324 -1.09 -19.61 -25.75
N THR A 325 0.01 -18.89 -25.52
CA THR A 325 1.40 -19.26 -25.95
C THR A 325 2.41 -18.18 -25.50
N PRO A 326 3.54 -18.55 -24.86
CA PRO A 326 4.59 -17.59 -24.51
C PRO A 326 5.70 -17.61 -25.59
N GLY A 327 5.87 -16.48 -26.30
CA GLY A 327 6.93 -16.34 -27.28
C GLY A 327 7.12 -14.91 -27.79
N ALA A 328 8.19 -14.26 -27.31
CA ALA A 328 8.82 -13.05 -27.87
C ALA A 328 7.93 -11.78 -28.04
N ALA A 329 7.69 -11.07 -26.94
CA ALA A 329 7.18 -9.70 -27.00
C ALA A 329 8.30 -8.72 -27.41
N LYS A 330 8.31 -8.31 -28.69
CA LYS A 330 9.05 -7.12 -29.16
C LYS A 330 8.30 -5.85 -28.73
N MET A 331 9.04 -4.81 -28.33
CA MET A 331 8.57 -3.50 -27.86
C MET A 331 7.87 -2.64 -28.96
N HIS A 332 6.83 -3.16 -29.63
CA HIS A 332 6.11 -2.41 -30.67
C HIS A 332 4.59 -2.29 -30.46
N ASP A 333 4.06 -2.70 -29.31
CA ASP A 333 2.62 -2.55 -29.03
C ASP A 333 2.31 -1.16 -28.44
N LEU A 334 2.47 -0.11 -29.26
CA LEU A 334 2.20 1.30 -28.95
C LEU A 334 0.72 1.70 -29.21
N GLY A 335 -0.17 0.75 -29.50
CA GLY A 335 -1.54 1.00 -29.97
C GLY A 335 -2.65 0.80 -28.94
N ALA A 336 -2.32 0.46 -27.69
CA ALA A 336 -3.33 0.21 -26.66
C ALA A 336 -3.75 1.51 -25.93
N PRO A 337 -5.05 1.68 -25.60
CA PRO A 337 -5.50 2.81 -24.79
C PRO A 337 -4.89 2.73 -23.38
N ILE A 338 -4.21 3.81 -22.99
CA ILE A 338 -3.54 3.95 -21.68
C ILE A 338 -4.53 4.55 -20.69
N SER A 339 -4.74 3.88 -19.54
CA SER A 339 -5.62 4.41 -18.48
C SER A 339 -5.03 5.64 -17.78
N THR A 340 -5.87 6.40 -17.09
CA THR A 340 -5.46 7.56 -16.28
C THR A 340 -4.45 7.19 -15.18
N SER A 341 -4.60 6.01 -14.55
CA SER A 341 -3.65 5.51 -13.56
C SER A 341 -2.30 5.15 -14.18
N GLN A 342 -2.28 4.50 -15.36
CA GLN A 342 -1.05 4.19 -16.11
C GLN A 342 -0.29 5.46 -16.51
N THR A 343 -1.01 6.50 -16.88
CA THR A 343 -0.43 7.81 -17.27
C THR A 343 0.38 8.40 -16.13
N LYS A 344 -0.14 8.35 -14.89
CA LYS A 344 0.55 8.85 -13.70
C LYS A 344 1.88 8.13 -13.45
N TYR A 345 1.92 6.81 -13.62
CA TYR A 345 3.16 6.04 -13.46
C TYR A 345 4.21 6.38 -14.54
N LEU A 346 3.78 6.57 -15.80
CA LEU A 346 4.65 6.95 -16.90
C LEU A 346 5.22 8.37 -16.74
N GLU A 347 4.40 9.32 -16.24
CA GLU A 347 4.87 10.67 -15.91
C GLU A 347 5.93 10.64 -14.80
N LEU A 348 5.69 9.86 -13.75
CA LEU A 348 6.66 9.69 -12.67
C LEU A 348 7.96 9.06 -13.17
N LEU A 349 7.86 8.07 -14.06
CA LEU A 349 9.02 7.43 -14.69
C LEU A 349 9.82 8.42 -15.55
N ALA A 350 9.14 9.27 -16.33
CA ALA A 350 9.80 10.33 -17.08
C ALA A 350 10.54 11.30 -16.16
N ARG A 351 9.89 11.77 -15.07
CA ARG A 351 10.52 12.65 -14.08
C ARG A 351 11.70 11.99 -13.36
N TYR A 352 11.61 10.69 -13.08
CA TYR A 352 12.71 9.90 -12.52
C TYR A 352 13.94 9.92 -13.45
N TYR A 353 13.74 9.61 -14.73
CA TYR A 353 14.82 9.61 -15.72
C TYR A 353 15.46 10.98 -15.91
N VAL A 354 14.66 12.06 -15.91
CA VAL A 354 15.19 13.44 -15.94
C VAL A 354 16.10 13.69 -14.74
N ARG A 355 15.69 13.30 -13.53
CA ARG A 355 16.51 13.48 -12.31
C ARG A 355 17.80 12.68 -12.33
N LYS A 356 17.81 11.49 -12.93
CA LYS A 356 19.02 10.65 -13.07
C LYS A 356 19.93 11.07 -14.22
N GLY A 357 19.51 12.01 -15.07
CA GLY A 357 20.24 12.41 -16.28
C GLY A 357 20.08 11.45 -17.45
N GLU A 358 19.16 10.50 -17.38
CA GLU A 358 18.85 9.56 -18.47
C GLU A 358 17.89 10.20 -19.49
N HIS A 359 18.36 11.24 -20.15
CA HIS A 359 17.55 12.12 -20.99
C HIS A 359 16.86 11.43 -22.17
N ILE A 360 17.51 10.42 -22.79
CA ILE A 360 16.92 9.66 -23.90
C ILE A 360 15.73 8.82 -23.42
N ALA A 361 15.85 8.18 -22.26
CA ALA A 361 14.77 7.38 -21.67
C ALA A 361 13.59 8.28 -21.27
N ALA A 362 13.88 9.46 -20.69
CA ALA A 362 12.86 10.47 -20.39
C ALA A 362 12.12 10.94 -21.65
N ALA A 363 12.85 11.29 -22.71
CA ALA A 363 12.26 11.72 -23.99
C ALA A 363 11.34 10.65 -24.60
N ARG A 364 11.73 9.37 -24.52
CA ARG A 364 10.89 8.25 -24.96
C ARG A 364 9.60 8.13 -24.16
N MET A 365 9.64 8.23 -22.83
CA MET A 365 8.43 8.16 -22.00
C MET A 365 7.49 9.33 -22.27
N LEU A 366 8.02 10.55 -22.45
CA LEU A 366 7.25 11.73 -22.82
C LEU A 366 6.61 11.61 -24.21
N LEU A 367 7.32 11.01 -25.18
CA LEU A 367 6.75 10.72 -26.50
C LEU A 367 5.57 9.75 -26.39
N ILE A 368 5.70 8.66 -25.61
CA ILE A 368 4.60 7.71 -25.36
C ILE A 368 3.39 8.42 -24.73
N LEU A 369 3.63 9.32 -23.76
CA LEU A 369 2.58 10.12 -23.13
C LEU A 369 1.87 11.07 -24.12
N ALA A 370 2.60 11.66 -25.07
CA ALA A 370 2.04 12.53 -26.08
C ALA A 370 1.24 11.78 -27.15
N GLU A 371 1.71 10.59 -27.54
CA GLU A 371 1.12 9.76 -28.61
C GLU A 371 0.00 8.83 -28.12
N ARG A 372 -0.25 8.77 -26.81
CA ARG A 372 -1.27 7.89 -26.23
C ARG A 372 -2.61 8.02 -26.95
N GLN A 373 -3.18 6.88 -27.34
CA GLN A 373 -4.48 6.82 -27.98
C GLN A 373 -5.58 6.81 -26.92
N CYS A 374 -6.61 7.63 -27.12
CA CYS A 374 -7.74 7.76 -26.21
C CYS A 374 -9.04 7.48 -26.97
N SER A 375 -9.86 6.61 -26.41
CA SER A 375 -11.19 6.26 -26.96
C SER A 375 -12.29 7.20 -26.44
N ASN A 376 -12.10 7.78 -25.26
CA ASN A 376 -13.06 8.65 -24.58
C ASN A 376 -12.50 10.07 -24.40
N SER A 377 -13.33 11.09 -24.60
CA SER A 377 -12.95 12.51 -24.44
C SER A 377 -12.60 12.88 -22.99
N GLU A 378 -13.06 12.13 -21.99
CA GLU A 378 -12.80 12.41 -20.57
C GLU A 378 -11.39 11.97 -20.13
N GLU A 379 -10.80 10.98 -20.79
CA GLU A 379 -9.46 10.45 -20.48
C GLU A 379 -8.37 11.05 -21.39
N ALA A 380 -8.78 11.68 -22.49
CA ALA A 380 -7.89 12.29 -23.47
C ALA A 380 -7.19 13.53 -22.88
N PRO A 381 -5.85 13.63 -22.96
CA PRO A 381 -5.17 14.87 -22.63
C PRO A 381 -5.57 15.94 -23.64
N ALA A 382 -5.77 17.16 -23.16
CA ALA A 382 -5.85 18.33 -24.04
C ALA A 382 -4.64 18.38 -24.98
N LEU A 383 -4.84 18.90 -26.20
CA LEU A 383 -3.76 19.05 -27.18
C LEU A 383 -2.60 19.89 -26.63
N ASP A 384 -2.90 20.89 -25.78
CA ASP A 384 -1.89 21.70 -25.08
C ASP A 384 -1.01 20.84 -24.16
N LYS A 385 -1.60 19.87 -23.45
CA LYS A 385 -0.86 18.95 -22.59
C LYS A 385 0.01 18.00 -23.41
N ARG A 386 -0.50 17.50 -24.55
CA ARG A 386 0.32 16.71 -25.50
C ARG A 386 1.49 17.53 -26.04
N TYR A 387 1.24 18.81 -26.31
CA TYR A 387 2.25 19.75 -26.79
C TYR A 387 3.33 19.98 -25.73
N GLU A 388 2.95 20.14 -24.46
CA GLU A 388 3.91 20.21 -23.34
C GLU A 388 4.80 18.96 -23.28
N TYR A 389 4.23 17.75 -23.34
CA TYR A 389 5.04 16.52 -23.31
C TYR A 389 6.02 16.43 -24.48
N LEU A 390 5.59 16.75 -25.72
CA LEU A 390 6.46 16.75 -26.89
C LEU A 390 7.56 17.81 -26.81
N ARG A 391 7.22 19.01 -26.35
CA ARG A 391 8.19 20.09 -26.13
C ARG A 391 9.24 19.68 -25.10
N ASP A 392 8.80 19.09 -24.00
CA ASP A 392 9.70 18.63 -22.95
C ASP A 392 10.54 17.43 -23.45
N ALA A 393 9.99 16.55 -24.30
CA ALA A 393 10.73 15.47 -24.94
C ALA A 393 11.86 16.00 -25.85
N VAL A 394 11.58 17.02 -26.67
CA VAL A 394 12.59 17.70 -27.50
C VAL A 394 13.68 18.31 -26.61
N LEU A 395 13.30 18.96 -25.50
CA LEU A 395 14.26 19.54 -24.56
C LEU A 395 15.19 18.47 -24.00
N GLN A 396 14.65 17.33 -23.54
CA GLN A 396 15.47 16.23 -23.02
C GLN A 396 16.36 15.62 -24.12
N ALA A 397 15.84 15.39 -25.32
CA ALA A 397 16.62 14.86 -26.44
C ALA A 397 17.81 15.76 -26.81
N LYS A 398 17.59 17.09 -26.81
CA LYS A 398 18.68 18.08 -27.00
C LYS A 398 19.70 18.04 -25.86
N SER A 399 19.26 17.94 -24.61
CA SER A 399 20.17 17.78 -23.46
C SER A 399 21.01 16.51 -23.55
N ALA A 400 20.46 15.41 -24.09
CA ALA A 400 21.21 14.19 -24.37
C ALA A 400 22.30 14.41 -25.43
N GLY A 401 21.97 15.11 -26.52
CA GLY A 401 22.92 15.44 -27.59
C GLY A 401 24.11 16.27 -27.10
N ILE A 402 23.86 17.28 -26.27
CA ILE A 402 24.92 18.12 -25.66
C ILE A 402 25.85 17.28 -24.76
N ALA A 403 25.29 16.38 -23.96
CA ALA A 403 26.09 15.47 -23.12
C ALA A 403 26.90 14.47 -23.96
N ALA A 404 26.34 14.02 -25.09
CA ALA A 404 26.96 13.08 -25.99
C ALA A 404 28.15 13.70 -26.77
N ASP A 405 28.01 14.95 -27.21
CA ASP A 405 29.07 15.74 -27.87
C ASP A 405 30.30 15.95 -26.97
N LEU A 406 30.09 16.11 -25.65
CA LEU A 406 31.16 16.16 -24.66
C LEU A 406 31.86 14.81 -24.45
N SER A 407 31.18 13.69 -24.77
CA SER A 407 31.69 12.33 -24.57
C SER A 407 32.25 11.66 -25.83
N LYS A 408 32.33 12.38 -26.96
CA LYS A 408 32.74 11.86 -28.29
C LYS A 408 31.92 10.65 -28.79
N ASN A 409 30.70 10.49 -28.31
CA ASN A 409 29.75 9.52 -28.85
C ASN A 409 28.64 10.30 -29.57
N PRO A 410 28.44 10.14 -30.89
CA PRO A 410 27.36 10.81 -31.58
C PRO A 410 26.04 10.14 -31.19
N VAL A 411 25.22 10.80 -30.35
CA VAL A 411 23.82 10.41 -30.20
C VAL A 411 22.99 11.14 -31.24
N ASP A 412 22.47 10.36 -32.18
CA ASP A 412 21.33 10.53 -33.10
C ASP A 412 20.65 11.91 -33.18
N SER A 413 21.22 12.84 -33.97
CA SER A 413 20.52 14.02 -34.53
C SER A 413 19.12 13.67 -35.05
N SER A 414 18.98 12.46 -35.63
CA SER A 414 17.74 11.93 -36.18
C SER A 414 16.58 11.84 -35.17
N THR A 415 16.87 11.64 -33.88
CA THR A 415 15.81 11.56 -32.85
C THR A 415 15.25 12.94 -32.51
N VAL A 416 16.10 13.97 -32.50
CA VAL A 416 15.69 15.36 -32.27
C VAL A 416 14.86 15.83 -33.46
N ASP A 417 15.33 15.60 -34.69
CA ASP A 417 14.65 15.98 -35.93
C ASP A 417 13.24 15.36 -36.02
N LEU A 418 13.11 14.08 -35.62
CA LEU A 418 11.82 13.39 -35.58
C LEU A 418 10.85 14.04 -34.57
N LEU A 419 11.33 14.36 -33.37
CA LEU A 419 10.51 14.98 -32.33
C LEU A 419 10.10 16.42 -32.69
N GLU A 420 11.00 17.19 -33.29
CA GLU A 420 10.71 18.52 -33.81
C GLU A 420 9.66 18.48 -34.93
N GLY A 421 9.80 17.56 -35.87
CA GLY A 421 8.80 17.34 -36.91
C GLY A 421 7.42 17.04 -36.32
N LYS A 422 7.34 16.13 -35.33
CA LYS A 422 6.08 15.83 -34.62
C LYS A 422 5.50 17.03 -33.89
N LEU A 423 6.34 17.88 -33.31
CA LEU A 423 5.91 19.09 -32.60
C LEU A 423 5.31 20.12 -33.57
N VAL A 424 5.85 20.25 -34.78
CA VAL A 424 5.28 21.09 -35.86
C VAL A 424 3.90 20.57 -36.28
N VAL A 425 3.76 19.25 -36.50
CA VAL A 425 2.46 18.66 -36.86
C VAL A 425 1.41 18.88 -35.77
N LEU A 426 1.80 18.79 -34.49
CA LEU A 426 0.86 19.05 -33.39
C LEU A 426 0.45 20.52 -33.30
N ARG A 427 1.37 21.48 -33.53
CA ARG A 427 1.01 22.90 -33.61
C ARG A 427 0.00 23.16 -34.73
N PHE A 428 0.22 22.54 -35.89
CA PHE A 428 -0.72 22.62 -37.01
C PHE A 428 -2.09 22.05 -36.62
N GLN A 429 -2.13 20.90 -35.93
CA GLN A 429 -3.37 20.32 -35.41
C GLN A 429 -4.11 21.24 -34.43
N ILE A 430 -3.39 21.95 -33.54
CA ILE A 430 -3.97 22.93 -32.62
C ILE A 430 -4.59 24.11 -33.39
N GLN A 431 -3.86 24.67 -34.37
CA GLN A 431 -4.35 25.79 -35.19
C GLN A 431 -5.61 25.43 -35.98
N ILE A 432 -5.65 24.24 -36.60
CA ILE A 432 -6.86 23.77 -37.31
C ILE A 432 -8.04 23.67 -36.35
N LYS A 433 -7.82 23.14 -35.14
CA LYS A 433 -8.86 23.03 -34.13
C LYS A 433 -9.40 24.41 -33.73
N GLU A 434 -8.53 25.38 -33.46
CA GLU A 434 -8.90 26.76 -33.11
C GLU A 434 -9.71 27.43 -34.22
N GLU A 435 -9.29 27.29 -35.48
CA GLU A 435 -10.03 27.85 -36.62
C GLU A 435 -11.41 27.20 -36.82
N LEU A 436 -11.53 25.88 -36.60
CA LEU A 436 -12.83 25.21 -36.62
C LEU A 436 -13.74 25.71 -35.48
N GLU A 437 -13.21 25.92 -34.28
CA GLU A 437 -13.96 26.49 -33.16
C GLU A 437 -14.38 27.94 -33.43
N LEU A 438 -13.53 28.76 -34.06
CA LEU A 438 -13.86 30.11 -34.50
C LEU A 438 -14.93 30.10 -35.59
N MET A 439 -14.89 29.16 -36.54
CA MET A 439 -15.91 28.99 -37.56
C MET A 439 -17.27 28.65 -36.93
N VAL A 440 -17.30 27.74 -35.95
CA VAL A 440 -18.52 27.42 -35.18
C VAL A 440 -19.05 28.66 -34.48
N ALA A 441 -18.19 29.43 -33.80
CA ALA A 441 -18.60 30.65 -33.11
C ALA A 441 -19.16 31.72 -34.08
N ARG A 442 -18.59 31.85 -35.29
CA ARG A 442 -19.10 32.77 -36.33
C ARG A 442 -20.47 32.35 -36.84
N LEU A 443 -20.69 31.05 -37.05
CA LEU A 443 -21.95 30.50 -37.54
C LEU A 443 -23.06 30.50 -36.46
N GLU A 444 -22.71 30.31 -35.18
CA GLU A 444 -23.66 30.37 -34.04
C GLU A 444 -24.05 31.82 -33.68
N ASN A 445 -23.21 32.82 -33.96
CA ASN A 445 -23.46 34.25 -33.66
C ASN A 445 -24.28 35.00 -34.73
N ILE A 446 -24.74 34.34 -35.78
CA ILE A 446 -25.63 34.97 -36.77
C ILE A 446 -26.98 35.24 -36.08
N PRO A 447 -27.36 36.51 -35.84
CA PRO A 447 -28.60 36.81 -35.14
C PRO A 447 -29.76 36.27 -35.97
N SER A 448 -30.71 35.62 -35.30
CA SER A 448 -32.07 35.47 -35.80
C SER A 448 -32.74 36.85 -35.88
N SER A 449 -32.20 37.78 -36.67
CA SER A 449 -32.89 39.03 -37.00
C SER A 449 -34.00 38.68 -37.98
N SER A 450 -35.16 38.40 -37.39
CA SER A 450 -36.44 38.77 -37.99
C SER A 450 -36.32 40.16 -38.64
N GLU A 451 -36.84 40.26 -39.86
CA GLU A 451 -36.99 41.47 -40.69
C GLU A 451 -35.83 41.79 -41.64
N LEU A 452 -35.83 41.11 -42.81
CA LEU A 452 -35.57 41.77 -44.10
C LEU A 452 -36.46 41.12 -45.18
N PRO A 453 -37.07 41.89 -46.10
CA PRO A 453 -38.15 41.42 -46.95
C PRO A 453 -37.64 40.74 -48.23
N ASN A 454 -38.28 39.60 -48.56
CA ASN A 454 -38.35 38.97 -49.88
C ASN A 454 -37.02 38.67 -50.58
N VAL A 455 -36.37 37.57 -50.17
CA VAL A 455 -35.54 36.73 -51.05
C VAL A 455 -36.13 35.32 -51.03
N PRO A 456 -36.32 34.62 -52.16
CA PRO A 456 -37.11 33.38 -52.20
C PRO A 456 -36.46 32.15 -51.53
N PHE A 457 -35.24 32.24 -50.99
CA PHE A 457 -34.51 31.08 -50.44
C PHE A 457 -33.63 31.38 -49.20
N PRO A 458 -34.15 31.79 -48.02
CA PRO A 458 -33.32 31.97 -46.82
C PRO A 458 -33.12 30.68 -46.01
N ARG A 459 -34.04 29.70 -46.13
CA ARG A 459 -34.04 28.49 -45.29
C ARG A 459 -32.92 27.51 -45.61
N ASP A 460 -32.55 27.35 -46.88
CA ASP A 460 -31.51 26.40 -47.30
C ASP A 460 -30.13 26.83 -46.81
N ASN A 461 -29.83 28.13 -46.82
CA ASN A 461 -28.57 28.67 -46.30
C ASN A 461 -28.46 28.53 -44.77
N ILE A 462 -29.57 28.69 -44.03
CA ILE A 462 -29.55 28.53 -42.56
C ILE A 462 -29.37 27.07 -42.18
N LEU A 463 -30.04 26.14 -42.88
CA LEU A 463 -29.89 24.70 -42.65
C LEU A 463 -28.47 24.23 -43.01
N ALA A 464 -27.94 24.65 -44.17
CA ALA A 464 -26.57 24.36 -44.57
C ALA A 464 -25.54 24.92 -43.57
N ASN A 465 -25.75 26.13 -43.05
CA ASN A 465 -24.89 26.73 -42.02
C ASN A 465 -24.95 26.00 -40.67
N ALA A 466 -26.11 25.44 -40.30
CA ALA A 466 -26.25 24.65 -39.09
C ALA A 466 -25.60 23.26 -39.23
N GLU A 467 -25.70 22.64 -40.40
CA GLU A 467 -25.03 21.37 -40.72
C GLU A 467 -23.51 21.51 -40.78
N THR A 468 -23.00 22.58 -41.39
CA THR A 468 -21.55 22.87 -41.43
C THR A 468 -21.01 23.23 -40.05
N ALA A 469 -21.74 24.01 -39.24
CA ALA A 469 -21.37 24.28 -37.86
C ALA A 469 -21.33 22.99 -37.01
N LYS A 470 -22.30 22.10 -37.19
CA LYS A 470 -22.31 20.79 -36.50
C LYS A 470 -21.13 19.92 -36.95
N ALA A 471 -20.87 19.85 -38.25
CA ALA A 471 -19.73 19.10 -38.80
C ALA A 471 -18.38 19.65 -38.31
N ALA A 472 -18.20 20.97 -38.28
CA ALA A 472 -17.01 21.64 -37.75
C ALA A 472 -16.83 21.35 -36.25
N LYS A 473 -17.92 21.39 -35.47
CA LYS A 473 -17.92 21.07 -34.04
C LYS A 473 -17.55 19.62 -33.76
N ASP A 474 -18.07 18.68 -34.55
CA ASP A 474 -17.75 17.26 -34.42
C ASP A 474 -16.31 16.97 -34.84
N LYS A 475 -15.80 17.64 -35.88
CA LYS A 475 -14.40 17.55 -36.31
C LYS A 475 -13.41 18.17 -35.33
N ALA A 476 -13.74 19.31 -34.72
CA ALA A 476 -12.93 19.91 -33.66
C ALA A 476 -12.82 18.98 -32.43
N LYS A 477 -13.91 18.29 -32.08
CA LYS A 477 -13.89 17.24 -31.06
C LYS A 477 -13.02 16.06 -31.48
N GLU A 478 -13.11 15.60 -32.73
CA GLU A 478 -12.27 14.51 -33.25
C GLU A 478 -10.77 14.86 -33.17
N LEU A 479 -10.39 16.10 -33.51
CA LEU A 479 -9.01 16.60 -33.40
C LEU A 479 -8.51 16.66 -31.96
N SER A 480 -9.39 16.85 -30.99
CA SER A 480 -8.99 16.90 -29.58
C SER A 480 -8.60 15.54 -28.99
N LEU A 481 -9.03 14.44 -29.63
CA LEU A 481 -8.89 13.09 -29.07
C LEU A 481 -7.50 12.50 -29.28
N ASN A 482 -6.96 12.52 -30.50
CA ASN A 482 -5.75 11.79 -30.88
C ASN A 482 -4.88 12.60 -31.84
N LEU A 483 -3.56 12.38 -31.78
CA LEU A 483 -2.63 12.95 -32.76
C LEU A 483 -2.94 12.39 -34.15
N LYS A 484 -3.01 13.29 -35.14
CA LYS A 484 -3.26 12.95 -36.53
C LYS A 484 -1.97 13.09 -37.34
N SER A 485 -1.88 12.36 -38.44
CA SER A 485 -0.78 12.56 -39.38
C SER A 485 -1.00 13.86 -40.17
N ILE A 486 0.09 14.42 -40.71
CA ILE A 486 0.03 15.62 -41.55
C ILE A 486 -0.91 15.44 -42.76
N THR A 487 -0.92 14.25 -43.35
CA THR A 487 -1.79 13.88 -44.47
C THR A 487 -3.26 13.86 -44.08
N GLN A 488 -3.59 13.36 -42.88
CA GLN A 488 -4.95 13.37 -42.34
C GLN A 488 -5.40 14.80 -42.05
N LEU A 489 -4.56 15.60 -41.39
CA LEU A 489 -4.88 17.01 -41.09
C LEU A 489 -5.17 17.80 -42.35
N TYR A 490 -4.40 17.58 -43.43
CA TYR A 490 -4.63 18.24 -44.71
C TYR A 490 -5.92 17.77 -45.40
N ASN A 491 -6.06 16.46 -45.65
CA ASN A 491 -7.15 15.92 -46.46
C ASN A 491 -8.51 15.93 -45.75
N ASP A 492 -8.53 15.64 -44.44
CA ASP A 492 -9.77 15.38 -43.71
C ASP A 492 -10.29 16.61 -42.95
N TYR A 493 -9.47 17.67 -42.82
CA TYR A 493 -9.79 18.86 -42.03
C TYR A 493 -9.48 20.16 -42.76
N ALA A 494 -8.28 20.34 -43.31
CA ALA A 494 -7.94 21.63 -43.91
C ALA A 494 -8.67 21.88 -45.25
N VAL A 495 -8.73 20.87 -46.13
CA VAL A 495 -9.41 20.97 -47.43
C VAL A 495 -10.95 21.06 -47.30
N PRO A 496 -11.65 20.24 -46.49
CA PRO A 496 -13.11 20.28 -46.42
C PRO A 496 -13.70 21.55 -45.79
N PHE A 497 -12.89 22.31 -45.04
CA PHE A 497 -13.31 23.53 -44.34
C PHE A 497 -12.62 24.80 -44.88
N ASP A 498 -11.96 24.71 -46.05
CA ASP A 498 -11.30 25.84 -46.71
C ASP A 498 -10.28 26.61 -45.84
N LEU A 499 -9.53 25.89 -44.99
CA LEU A 499 -8.55 26.46 -44.06
C LEU A 499 -7.18 26.71 -44.74
N TRP A 500 -7.21 27.45 -45.86
CA TRP A 500 -6.06 27.67 -46.73
C TRP A 500 -4.92 28.45 -46.06
N GLU A 501 -5.25 29.41 -45.19
CA GLU A 501 -4.26 30.22 -44.47
C GLU A 501 -3.40 29.38 -43.51
N VAL A 502 -4.00 28.36 -42.88
CA VAL A 502 -3.28 27.44 -41.99
C VAL A 502 -2.36 26.50 -42.79
N CYS A 503 -2.75 26.14 -44.02
CA CYS A 503 -1.95 25.29 -44.91
C CYS A 503 -0.66 25.96 -45.39
N PHE A 504 -0.64 27.29 -45.53
CA PHE A 504 0.55 28.04 -45.97
C PHE A 504 1.70 27.97 -44.96
N PHE A 505 1.37 27.92 -43.65
CA PHE A 505 2.37 27.78 -42.58
C PHE A 505 3.05 26.41 -42.52
N LEU A 506 2.54 25.41 -43.27
CA LEU A 506 3.06 24.05 -43.28
C LEU A 506 4.14 23.82 -44.34
N VAL A 507 4.18 24.69 -45.35
CA VAL A 507 5.10 24.61 -46.51
C VAL A 507 6.28 25.57 -46.34
N SER A 508 6.22 26.45 -45.34
CA SER A 508 7.27 27.41 -44.96
C SER A 508 8.07 26.86 -43.78
#